data_AF-A0AAU2LG20-F1
#
_entry.id   AF-A0AAU2LG20-F1
#
_cell.length_a   1.000
_cell.length_b   1.000
_cell.length_c   1.000
_cell.angle_alpha   90.00
_cell.angle_beta   90.00
_cell.angle_gamma   90.00
#
_symmetry.space_group_name_H-M   'P 1'
#
loop_
_entity.id
_entity.type
_entity.pdbx_description
1 polymer ?
#
loop_
_entity_poly.entity_id
_entity_poly.type
_entity_poly.pdbx_seq_one_letter_code
_entity_poly.pdbx_strand_id
1 'polypeptide(L)'
;MNLPWGTLISTASGAAATILGILVGTRAGRRNESGQWIRDRKIAAYERLLQSFGAVEIGLRHAYWEQREPVGIDWEEWNAALVSVSLVADTDVGIAAEQLAGVVGEFSAFPFGESKDMTILRQIHTKLDAAQREFVNAARRSIHASDTKQVPWRLGGPPPWGELEEIHQRDNDIGRIIP
;
A
#
# COMPACT_ATOMS: atom_id res chain seq x y z
N MET A 1 29.78 0.58 4.86
CA MET A 1 29.72 1.22 3.53
C MET A 1 28.39 1.95 3.45
N ASN A 2 28.42 3.29 3.47
CA ASN A 2 27.21 4.12 3.42
C ASN A 2 26.75 4.21 1.96
N LEU A 3 25.56 3.69 1.65
CA LEU A 3 24.91 3.94 0.37
C LEU A 3 24.15 5.27 0.48
N PRO A 4 24.54 6.31 -0.29
CA PRO A 4 23.87 7.59 -0.25
C PRO A 4 22.49 7.49 -0.90
N TRP A 5 21.48 8.06 -0.23
CA TRP A 5 20.12 8.28 -0.72
C TRP A 5 20.00 8.88 -2.13
N GLY A 6 21.09 9.40 -2.71
CA GLY A 6 21.15 9.96 -4.05
C GLY A 6 20.98 8.96 -5.20
N THR A 7 21.17 7.65 -4.99
CA THR A 7 21.10 6.68 -6.09
C THR A 7 19.66 6.27 -6.43
N LEU A 8 18.72 6.36 -5.48
CA LEU A 8 17.31 6.02 -5.72
C LEU A 8 16.55 7.06 -6.55
N ILE A 9 17.09 8.27 -6.72
CA ILE A 9 16.46 9.32 -7.53
C ILE A 9 16.80 9.16 -9.02
N SER A 10 17.86 8.40 -9.37
CA SER A 10 18.38 8.39 -10.74
C SER A 10 17.72 7.39 -11.69
N THR A 11 16.78 6.55 -11.21
CA THR A 11 15.96 5.65 -12.04
C THR A 11 14.50 6.11 -12.18
N ALA A 12 14.17 7.32 -11.72
CA ALA A 12 12.81 7.87 -11.88
C ALA A 12 12.53 8.41 -13.30
N SER A 13 13.54 8.56 -14.15
CA SER A 13 13.42 9.18 -15.47
C SER A 13 12.85 8.26 -16.56
N GLY A 14 12.90 6.93 -16.37
CA GLY A 14 12.39 5.96 -17.35
C GLY A 14 10.88 5.71 -17.27
N ALA A 15 10.34 5.57 -16.05
CA ALA A 15 8.93 5.24 -15.82
C ALA A 15 7.97 6.42 -16.11
N ALA A 16 8.46 7.66 -16.07
CA ALA A 16 7.68 8.86 -16.35
C ALA A 16 7.18 8.94 -17.80
N ALA A 17 7.90 8.34 -18.76
CA ALA A 17 7.53 8.39 -20.18
C ALA A 17 6.25 7.61 -20.51
N THR A 18 5.94 6.55 -19.77
CA THR A 18 4.69 5.77 -19.97
C THR A 18 3.49 6.46 -19.32
N ILE A 19 3.70 7.19 -18.22
CA ILE A 19 2.62 7.87 -17.47
C ILE A 19 2.10 9.10 -18.25
N LEU A 20 2.95 9.78 -19.02
CA LEU A 20 2.54 10.90 -19.88
C LEU A 20 1.71 10.49 -21.11
N GLY A 21 1.71 9.20 -21.48
CA GLY A 21 0.86 8.68 -22.56
C GLY A 21 -0.64 8.71 -22.25
N ILE A 22 -1.02 8.87 -20.98
CA ILE A 22 -2.42 8.90 -20.53
C ILE A 22 -3.05 10.30 -20.67
N LEU A 23 -2.26 11.35 -20.88
CA LEU A 23 -2.72 12.74 -20.84
C LEU A 23 -3.16 13.34 -22.19
N VAL A 24 -3.15 12.57 -23.27
CA VAL A 24 -3.67 13.03 -24.58
C VAL A 24 -4.81 12.14 -25.03
N GLY A 25 -6.01 12.45 -24.53
CA GLY A 25 -7.25 11.75 -24.85
C GLY A 25 -8.45 12.68 -24.91
N THR A 26 -8.43 13.57 -25.90
CA THR A 26 -9.61 14.17 -26.58
C THR A 26 -10.67 14.88 -25.74
N ARG A 27 -10.56 16.21 -25.74
CA ARG A 27 -11.64 17.18 -25.54
C ARG A 27 -12.68 17.11 -26.66
N ALA A 28 -13.53 16.09 -26.66
CA ALA A 28 -14.73 16.04 -27.51
C ALA A 28 -15.82 15.17 -26.87
N GLY A 29 -16.95 15.78 -26.49
CA GLY A 29 -18.17 15.08 -26.10
C GLY A 29 -18.62 15.29 -24.65
N ARG A 30 -19.66 16.12 -24.48
CA ARG A 30 -20.70 16.08 -23.43
C ARG A 30 -20.26 15.94 -21.95
N ARG A 31 -20.60 16.95 -21.13
CA ARG A 31 -20.37 17.05 -19.66
C ARG A 31 -20.71 15.81 -18.80
N ASN A 32 -21.54 14.88 -19.30
CA ASN A 32 -21.86 13.63 -18.63
C ASN A 32 -20.77 12.55 -18.83
N GLU A 33 -20.13 12.54 -20.00
CA GLU A 33 -19.03 11.62 -20.35
C GLU A 33 -17.74 12.00 -19.62
N SER A 34 -17.50 13.31 -19.40
CA SER A 34 -16.34 13.76 -18.62
C SER A 34 -16.39 13.35 -17.15
N GLY A 35 -17.59 13.31 -16.54
CA GLY A 35 -17.76 12.92 -15.14
C GLY A 35 -17.55 11.42 -14.92
N GLN A 36 -18.08 10.59 -15.84
CA GLN A 36 -17.82 9.15 -15.84
C GLN A 36 -16.34 8.85 -16.12
N TRP A 37 -15.74 9.54 -17.09
CA TRP A 37 -14.32 9.37 -17.42
C TRP A 37 -13.40 9.68 -16.23
N ILE A 38 -13.60 10.79 -15.51
CA ILE A 38 -12.80 11.10 -14.31
C ILE A 38 -13.01 10.04 -13.23
N ARG A 39 -14.24 9.56 -13.04
CA ARG A 39 -14.55 8.51 -12.07
C ARG A 39 -13.83 7.20 -12.41
N ASP A 40 -13.87 6.78 -13.66
CA ASP A 40 -13.22 5.54 -14.12
C ASP A 40 -11.70 5.63 -13.95
N ARG A 41 -11.11 6.81 -14.19
CA ARG A 41 -9.68 7.07 -13.94
C ARG A 41 -9.32 7.01 -12.46
N LYS A 42 -10.16 7.59 -11.58
CA LYS A 42 -10.00 7.47 -10.12
C LYS A 42 -10.06 6.01 -9.69
N ILE A 43 -11.07 5.25 -10.14
CA ILE A 43 -11.23 3.82 -9.83
C ILE A 43 -9.98 3.05 -10.24
N ALA A 44 -9.52 3.22 -11.48
CA ALA A 44 -8.34 2.50 -11.99
C ALA A 44 -7.06 2.85 -11.20
N ALA A 45 -6.85 4.12 -10.85
CA ALA A 45 -5.68 4.52 -10.05
C ALA A 45 -5.74 3.96 -8.63
N TYR A 46 -6.91 4.01 -7.98
CA TYR A 46 -7.09 3.51 -6.62
C TYR A 46 -6.99 1.99 -6.55
N GLU A 47 -7.52 1.28 -7.55
CA GLU A 47 -7.36 -0.18 -7.69
C GLU A 47 -5.89 -0.57 -7.83
N ARG A 48 -5.14 0.12 -8.70
CA ARG A 48 -3.70 -0.11 -8.89
C ARG A 48 -2.91 0.10 -7.59
N LEU A 49 -3.25 1.13 -6.81
CA LEU A 49 -2.61 1.35 -5.51
C LEU A 49 -2.94 0.24 -4.52
N LEU A 50 -4.19 -0.24 -4.46
CA LEU A 50 -4.56 -1.33 -3.56
C LEU A 50 -3.93 -2.67 -3.95
N GLN A 51 -3.79 -2.95 -5.25
CA GLN A 51 -3.11 -4.14 -5.74
C GLN A 51 -1.61 -4.13 -5.39
N SER A 52 -0.92 -3.02 -5.69
CA SER A 52 0.49 -2.86 -5.34
C SER A 52 0.71 -2.84 -3.83
N PHE A 53 -0.18 -2.20 -3.06
CA PHE A 53 -0.17 -2.26 -1.59
C PHE A 53 -0.20 -3.70 -1.08
N GLY A 54 -1.14 -4.52 -1.57
CA GLY A 54 -1.25 -5.91 -1.15
C GLY A 54 0.00 -6.72 -1.45
N ALA A 55 0.61 -6.51 -2.63
CA ALA A 55 1.87 -7.17 -3.00
C ALA A 55 3.03 -6.76 -2.07
N VAL A 56 3.18 -5.46 -1.80
CA VAL A 56 4.21 -4.93 -0.88
C VAL A 56 4.00 -5.46 0.54
N GLU A 57 2.78 -5.41 1.07
CA GLU A 57 2.47 -5.89 2.42
C GLU A 57 2.79 -7.39 2.57
N ILE A 58 2.42 -8.21 1.59
CA ILE A 58 2.74 -9.65 1.58
C ILE A 58 4.26 -9.84 1.58
N GLY A 59 4.99 -9.12 0.71
CA GLY A 59 6.44 -9.20 0.62
C GLY A 59 7.15 -8.81 1.93
N LEU A 60 6.76 -7.69 2.53
CA LEU A 60 7.32 -7.23 3.80
C LEU A 60 7.01 -8.18 4.96
N ARG A 61 5.79 -8.71 5.01
CA ARG A 61 5.41 -9.70 6.03
C ARG A 61 6.22 -10.99 5.88
N HIS A 62 6.42 -11.44 4.65
CA HIS A 62 7.21 -12.64 4.37
C HIS A 62 8.67 -12.44 4.79
N ALA A 63 9.27 -11.31 4.40
CA ALA A 63 10.63 -10.92 4.77
C ALA A 63 10.82 -10.88 6.30
N TYR A 64 9.87 -10.28 7.01
CA TYR A 64 9.86 -10.25 8.47
C TYR A 64 9.82 -11.66 9.07
N TRP A 65 8.95 -12.54 8.56
CA TRP A 65 8.81 -13.90 9.07
C TRP A 65 10.05 -14.76 8.84
N GLU A 66 10.66 -14.63 7.67
CA GLU A 66 11.89 -15.34 7.30
C GLU A 66 13.15 -14.74 7.93
N GLN A 67 13.05 -13.57 8.59
CA GLN A 67 14.19 -12.82 9.12
C GLN A 67 15.23 -12.51 8.03
N ARG A 68 14.74 -12.15 6.85
CA ARG A 68 15.56 -11.86 5.67
C ARG A 68 15.13 -10.56 5.05
N GLU A 69 16.04 -9.98 4.27
CA GLU A 69 15.71 -8.81 3.48
C GLU A 69 14.54 -9.12 2.52
N PRO A 70 13.63 -8.15 2.30
CA PRO A 70 12.52 -8.32 1.38
C PRO A 70 13.03 -8.47 -0.05
N VAL A 71 12.80 -9.65 -0.64
CA VAL A 71 13.14 -9.96 -2.03
C VAL A 71 11.86 -10.01 -2.87
N GLY A 72 11.92 -9.44 -4.08
CA GLY A 72 10.83 -9.52 -5.05
C GLY A 72 9.69 -8.54 -4.82
N ILE A 73 9.88 -7.51 -3.98
CA ILE A 73 8.94 -6.39 -3.90
C ILE A 73 9.14 -5.48 -5.10
N ASP A 74 8.09 -5.28 -5.88
CA ASP A 74 8.08 -4.34 -7.00
C ASP A 74 7.84 -2.90 -6.49
N TRP A 75 8.93 -2.28 -6.01
CA TRP A 75 8.90 -0.89 -5.57
C TRP A 75 8.63 0.10 -6.71
N GLU A 76 8.93 -0.28 -7.97
CA GLU A 76 8.65 0.57 -9.13
C GLU A 76 7.15 0.67 -9.35
N GLU A 77 6.44 -0.46 -9.32
CA GLU A 77 4.98 -0.53 -9.45
C GLU A 77 4.27 0.20 -8.29
N TRP A 78 4.76 0.03 -7.06
CA TRP A 78 4.27 0.77 -5.89
C TRP A 78 4.35 2.28 -6.08
N ASN A 79 5.53 2.79 -6.49
CA ASN A 79 5.73 4.22 -6.70
C ASN A 79 4.93 4.73 -7.91
N ALA A 80 4.82 3.95 -8.99
CA ALA A 80 4.01 4.29 -10.15
C ALA A 80 2.51 4.39 -9.79
N ALA A 81 2.02 3.51 -8.92
CA ALA A 81 0.66 3.57 -8.42
C ALA A 81 0.40 4.83 -7.59
N LEU A 82 1.33 5.21 -6.70
CA LEU A 82 1.23 6.47 -5.93
C LEU A 82 1.22 7.71 -6.82
N VAL A 83 2.07 7.75 -7.86
CA VAL A 83 2.06 8.83 -8.85
C VAL A 83 0.74 8.85 -9.63
N SER A 84 0.20 7.69 -10.00
CA SER A 84 -1.11 7.60 -10.66
C SER A 84 -2.22 8.19 -9.78
N VAL A 85 -2.20 7.91 -8.48
CA VAL A 85 -3.16 8.49 -7.51
C VAL A 85 -3.00 10.01 -7.44
N SER A 86 -1.78 10.55 -7.38
CA SER A 86 -1.56 12.01 -7.25
C SER A 86 -2.10 12.82 -8.44
N LEU A 87 -2.25 12.20 -9.60
CA LEU A 87 -2.82 12.84 -10.80
C LEU A 87 -4.34 12.99 -10.76
N VAL A 88 -5.05 12.15 -9.99
CA VAL A 88 -6.51 12.05 -10.01
C VAL A 88 -7.17 12.25 -8.65
N ALA A 89 -6.41 12.16 -7.57
CA ALA A 89 -6.91 12.23 -6.19
C ALA A 89 -7.39 13.62 -5.82
N ASP A 90 -8.51 13.68 -5.08
CA ASP A 90 -8.86 14.87 -4.32
C ASP A 90 -8.00 14.94 -3.04
N THR A 91 -8.00 16.08 -2.36
CA THR A 91 -7.14 16.35 -1.19
C THR A 91 -7.20 15.24 -0.13
N ASP A 92 -8.40 14.81 0.27
CA ASP A 92 -8.57 13.76 1.30
C ASP A 92 -7.95 12.42 0.88
N VAL A 93 -8.05 12.07 -0.41
CA VAL A 93 -7.47 10.83 -0.94
C VAL A 93 -5.96 10.93 -0.99
N GLY A 94 -5.42 12.08 -1.39
CA GLY A 94 -3.98 12.34 -1.41
C GLY A 94 -3.36 12.20 -0.02
N ILE A 95 -3.99 12.81 1.00
CA ILE A 95 -3.55 12.72 2.39
C ILE A 95 -3.56 11.26 2.87
N ALA A 96 -4.65 10.53 2.62
CA ALA A 96 -4.76 9.13 3.03
C ALA A 96 -3.75 8.22 2.31
N ALA A 97 -3.46 8.48 1.04
CA ALA A 97 -2.44 7.76 0.28
C ALA A 97 -1.03 8.04 0.80
N GLU A 98 -0.73 9.30 1.14
CA GLU A 98 0.54 9.70 1.76
C GLU A 98 0.75 9.01 3.11
N GLN A 99 -0.29 8.98 3.96
CA GLN A 99 -0.23 8.25 5.24
C GLN A 99 0.04 6.76 5.03
N LEU A 100 -0.66 6.12 4.09
CA LEU A 100 -0.44 4.70 3.76
C LEU A 100 1.01 4.46 3.30
N ALA A 101 1.53 5.32 2.43
CA ALA A 101 2.92 5.24 1.99
C ALA A 101 3.92 5.46 3.12
N GLY A 102 3.62 6.37 4.05
CA GLY A 102 4.43 6.58 5.26
C GLY A 102 4.53 5.31 6.09
N VAL A 103 3.42 4.62 6.36
CA VAL A 103 3.43 3.37 7.15
C VAL A 103 4.15 2.24 6.41
N VAL A 104 3.99 2.14 5.08
CA VAL A 104 4.76 1.17 4.27
C VAL A 104 6.26 1.45 4.36
N GLY A 105 6.66 2.73 4.33
CA GLY A 105 8.05 3.15 4.53
C GLY A 105 8.59 2.83 5.93
N GLU A 106 7.76 3.03 6.98
CA GLU A 106 8.12 2.59 8.34
C GLU A 106 8.34 1.07 8.41
N PHE A 107 7.49 0.29 7.75
CA PHE A 107 7.62 -1.17 7.75
C PHE A 107 8.85 -1.65 6.97
N SER A 108 9.15 -1.04 5.83
CA SER A 108 10.31 -1.42 5.01
C SER A 108 11.65 -1.02 5.63
N ALA A 109 11.67 -0.01 6.51
CA ALA A 109 12.85 0.41 7.25
C ALA A 109 13.16 -0.47 8.47
N PHE A 110 12.28 -1.42 8.80
CA PHE A 110 12.49 -2.29 9.97
C PHE A 110 13.69 -3.22 9.75
N PRO A 111 14.61 -3.37 10.72
CA PRO A 111 15.77 -4.24 10.57
C PRO A 111 15.32 -5.71 10.52
N PHE A 112 15.30 -6.27 9.31
CA PHE A 112 15.06 -7.69 9.08
C PHE A 112 16.27 -8.49 9.59
N GLY A 113 16.06 -9.45 10.48
CA GLY A 113 17.13 -10.28 11.04
C GLY A 113 17.34 -10.17 12.55
N GLU A 114 16.72 -9.18 13.22
CA GLU A 114 16.64 -9.13 14.68
C GLU A 114 15.35 -9.81 15.19
N SER A 115 15.32 -10.12 16.49
CA SER A 115 14.26 -10.89 17.17
C SER A 115 12.84 -10.63 16.66
N LYS A 116 12.00 -11.67 16.61
CA LYS A 116 10.56 -11.60 16.31
C LYS A 116 9.82 -10.81 17.39
N ASP A 117 9.99 -9.49 17.44
CA ASP A 117 9.23 -8.63 18.33
C ASP A 117 7.80 -8.49 17.80
N MET A 118 6.95 -9.35 18.34
CA MET A 118 5.53 -9.41 18.02
C MET A 118 4.79 -8.13 18.42
N THR A 119 5.31 -7.33 19.34
CA THR A 119 4.72 -6.04 19.70
C THR A 119 4.96 -5.01 18.61
N ILE A 120 6.17 -4.96 18.04
CA ILE A 120 6.46 -4.02 16.94
C ILE A 120 5.67 -4.40 15.69
N LEU A 121 5.65 -5.69 15.33
CA LEU A 121 4.89 -6.15 14.17
C LEU A 121 3.38 -5.87 14.34
N ARG A 122 2.82 -6.06 15.54
CA ARG A 122 1.43 -5.67 15.87
C ARG A 122 1.17 -4.19 15.63
N GLN A 123 2.07 -3.32 16.10
CA GLN A 123 1.91 -1.87 15.98
C GLN A 123 1.91 -1.46 14.51
N ILE A 124 2.85 -1.96 13.71
CA ILE A 124 2.94 -1.67 12.28
C ILE A 124 1.68 -2.16 11.55
N HIS A 125 1.22 -3.38 11.80
CA HIS A 125 -0.03 -3.88 11.20
C HIS A 125 -1.24 -3.05 11.58
N THR A 126 -1.35 -2.63 12.85
CA THR A 126 -2.45 -1.77 13.29
C THR A 126 -2.44 -0.44 12.55
N LYS A 127 -1.26 0.16 12.31
CA LYS A 127 -1.13 1.38 11.51
C LYS A 127 -1.47 1.14 10.03
N LEU A 128 -1.01 0.04 9.43
CA LEU A 128 -1.32 -0.32 8.04
C LEU A 128 -2.82 -0.49 7.84
N ASP A 129 -3.48 -1.19 8.76
CA ASP A 129 -4.93 -1.41 8.74
C ASP A 129 -5.69 -0.09 8.85
N ALA A 130 -5.23 0.82 9.72
CA ALA A 130 -5.83 2.13 9.85
C ALA A 130 -5.66 2.96 8.58
N ALA A 131 -4.45 3.04 8.02
CA ALA A 131 -4.16 3.83 6.84
C ALA A 131 -4.86 3.28 5.58
N GLN A 132 -4.89 1.94 5.39
CA GLN A 132 -5.62 1.33 4.27
C GLN A 132 -7.11 1.65 4.38
N ARG A 133 -7.70 1.54 5.57
CA ARG A 133 -9.12 1.86 5.79
C ARG A 133 -9.41 3.34 5.56
N GLU A 134 -8.53 4.24 5.98
CA GLU A 134 -8.65 5.67 5.72
C GLU A 134 -8.64 5.96 4.22
N PHE A 135 -7.69 5.37 3.48
CA PHE A 135 -7.62 5.47 2.03
C PHE A 135 -8.87 4.94 1.34
N VAL A 136 -9.36 3.75 1.69
CA VAL A 136 -10.58 3.17 1.09
C VAL A 136 -11.80 4.05 1.35
N ASN A 137 -11.95 4.58 2.56
CA ASN A 137 -13.06 5.46 2.88
C ASN A 137 -12.96 6.81 2.15
N ALA A 138 -11.76 7.38 2.02
CA ALA A 138 -11.55 8.60 1.24
C ALA A 138 -11.83 8.36 -0.26
N ALA A 139 -11.33 7.25 -0.82
CA ALA A 139 -11.54 6.86 -2.20
C ALA A 139 -13.04 6.67 -2.52
N ARG A 140 -13.79 6.00 -1.64
CA ARG A 140 -15.24 5.84 -1.77
C ARG A 140 -15.98 7.17 -1.82
N ARG A 141 -15.66 8.09 -0.90
CA ARG A 141 -16.24 9.44 -0.90
C ARG A 141 -15.90 10.22 -2.17
N SER A 142 -14.67 10.09 -2.67
CA SER A 142 -14.19 10.74 -3.89
C SER A 142 -14.92 10.24 -5.16
N ILE A 143 -15.30 8.96 -5.20
CA ILE A 143 -16.04 8.35 -6.32
C ILE A 143 -17.55 8.63 -6.20
N HIS A 144 -18.07 8.54 -4.98
CA HIS A 144 -19.48 8.68 -4.64
C HIS A 144 -19.65 9.71 -3.52
N ALA A 145 -19.83 10.98 -3.88
CA ALA A 145 -19.98 12.07 -2.91
C ALA A 145 -21.16 11.88 -1.92
N SER A 146 -22.17 11.09 -2.29
CA SER A 146 -23.31 10.75 -1.43
C SER A 146 -23.03 9.60 -0.46
N ASP A 147 -21.91 8.89 -0.61
CA ASP A 147 -21.53 7.77 0.25
C ASP A 147 -20.83 8.29 1.51
N THR A 148 -21.63 8.57 2.53
CA THR A 148 -21.15 9.06 3.83
C THR A 148 -20.84 7.93 4.82
N LYS A 149 -21.18 6.68 4.48
CA LYS A 149 -21.03 5.54 5.38
C LYS A 149 -19.59 5.04 5.35
N GLN A 150 -18.91 5.16 6.48
CA GLN A 150 -17.59 4.57 6.65
C GLN A 150 -17.72 3.05 6.67
N VAL A 151 -16.79 2.39 5.99
CA VAL A 151 -16.60 0.95 6.11
C VAL A 151 -15.73 0.67 7.32
N PRO A 152 -16.22 -0.09 8.30
CA PRO A 152 -15.43 -0.47 9.47
C PRO A 152 -14.53 -1.69 9.19
N TRP A 153 -14.81 -2.48 8.15
CA TRP A 153 -14.10 -3.73 7.85
C TRP A 153 -12.96 -3.55 6.85
N ARG A 154 -11.92 -4.38 7.01
CA ARG A 154 -10.84 -4.58 6.03
C ARG A 154 -11.20 -5.79 5.15
N LEU A 155 -11.02 -5.66 3.84
CA LEU A 155 -11.09 -6.78 2.89
C LEU A 155 -9.74 -6.89 2.18
N GLY A 156 -9.20 -8.10 2.13
CA GLY A 156 -7.90 -8.40 1.55
C GLY A 156 -6.73 -8.22 2.53
N GLY A 157 -5.57 -8.74 2.11
CA GLY A 157 -4.39 -8.87 2.94
C GLY A 157 -4.34 -10.19 3.73
N PRO A 158 -3.19 -10.55 4.31
CA PRO A 158 -3.06 -11.75 5.13
C PRO A 158 -3.86 -11.58 6.43
N PRO A 159 -4.20 -12.69 7.12
CA PRO A 159 -5.19 -12.68 8.19
C PRO A 159 -4.89 -11.68 9.31
N PRO A 160 -5.93 -11.24 10.04
CA PRO A 160 -5.78 -10.31 11.16
C PRO A 160 -4.77 -10.87 12.17
N TRP A 161 -4.04 -9.95 12.81
CA TRP A 161 -2.90 -10.25 13.69
C TRP A 161 -3.16 -11.35 14.72
N GLY A 162 -4.40 -11.52 15.19
CA GLY A 162 -4.79 -12.58 16.12
C GLY A 162 -4.48 -14.00 15.61
N GLU A 163 -4.60 -14.25 14.30
CA GLU A 163 -4.32 -15.58 13.73
C GLU A 163 -2.81 -15.86 13.65
N LEU A 164 -1.97 -14.82 13.48
CA LEU A 164 -0.51 -14.97 13.48
C LEU A 164 0.05 -15.18 14.88
N GLU A 165 -0.57 -14.58 15.90
CA GLU A 165 -0.22 -14.78 17.31
C GLU A 165 -0.48 -16.23 17.74
N GLU A 166 -1.59 -16.83 17.30
CA GLU A 166 -1.89 -18.25 17.53
C GLU A 166 -0.87 -19.19 16.85
N ILE A 167 -0.45 -18.87 15.63
CA ILE A 167 0.57 -19.65 14.90
C ILE A 167 1.92 -19.53 15.60
N HIS A 168 2.34 -18.33 15.98
CA HIS A 168 3.61 -18.11 16.67
C HIS A 168 3.65 -18.80 18.04
N GLN A 169 2.56 -18.72 18.80
CA GLN A 169 2.44 -19.39 20.10
C GLN A 169 2.53 -20.92 19.94
N ARG A 170 1.88 -21.48 18.92
CA ARG A 170 1.93 -22.91 18.60
C ARG A 170 3.33 -23.38 18.23
N ASP A 171 4.06 -22.63 17.40
CA ASP A 171 5.44 -22.98 17.01
C ASP A 171 6.41 -22.94 18.21
N ASN A 172 6.27 -21.95 19.09
CA ASN A 172 7.06 -21.86 20.33
C ASN A 172 6.76 -23.03 21.29
N ASP A 173 5.49 -23.45 21.37
CA ASP A 173 5.09 -24.58 22.22
C ASP A 173 5.60 -25.92 21.66
N ILE A 174 5.58 -26.13 20.33
CA ILE A 174 6.14 -27.32 19.69
C ILE A 174 7.67 -27.39 19.88
N GLY A 175 8.37 -26.26 19.73
CA GLY A 175 9.82 -26.16 19.94
C GLY A 175 10.25 -26.40 21.39
N ARG A 176 9.33 -26.32 22.36
CA ARG A 176 9.56 -26.67 23.76
C ARG A 176 9.29 -28.14 24.11
N ILE A 177 8.57 -28.88 23.25
CA ILE A 177 8.13 -30.26 23.53
C ILE A 177 9.10 -31.31 22.98
N ILE A 178 9.99 -30.95 22.03
CA ILE A 178 11.04 -31.84 21.52
C ILE A 178 12.39 -31.38 22.11
N PRO A 179 13.01 -32.15 23.03
CA PRO A 179 14.32 -31.82 23.61
C PRO A 179 15.48 -31.99 22.62
#